data_AF-A0A1F5TM14-F1
#
_entry.id   AF-A0A1F5TM14-F1
#
_cell.length_a   1.000
_cell.length_b   1.000
_cell.length_c   1.000
_cell.angle_alpha   90.00
_cell.angle_beta   90.00
_cell.angle_gamma   90.00
#
_symmetry.space_group_name_H-M   'P 1'
#
loop_
_entity.id
_entity.type
_entity.pdbx_description
1 polymer ?
#
loop_
_entity_poly.entity_id
_entity_poly.type
_entity_poly.pdbx_seq_one_letter_code
_entity_poly.pdbx_strand_id
1 'polypeptide(L)' 'MLYDAESNILNWEVSRGQIDHTIELGNFIIHVSKAKKPILIEILEASKFIGQFDKLKNIKQIEQALPIN' A
#
# COMPACT_ATOMS: atom_id res chain seq x y z
N MET A 1 -8.45 -4.82 -0.79
CA MET A 1 -7.47 -3.90 -1.41
C MET A 1 -7.87 -3.72 -2.86
N LEU A 2 -8.11 -2.48 -3.28
CA LEU A 2 -8.59 -2.11 -4.61
C LEU A 2 -7.63 -1.08 -5.20
N TYR A 3 -7.08 -1.38 -6.38
CA TYR A 3 -6.24 -0.44 -7.11
C TYR A 3 -7.08 0.27 -8.17
N ASP A 4 -7.18 1.59 -8.06
CA ASP A 4 -7.72 2.45 -9.10
C ASP A 4 -6.57 2.90 -10.02
N ALA A 5 -6.55 2.35 -11.23
CA ALA A 5 -5.53 2.63 -12.22
C ALA A 5 -5.69 4.00 -12.88
N GLU A 6 -6.91 4.57 -12.91
CA GLU A 6 -7.18 5.88 -13.49
C GLU A 6 -6.61 6.98 -12.59
N SER A 7 -6.91 6.88 -11.29
CA SER A 7 -6.40 7.82 -10.28
C SER A 7 -4.97 7.49 -9.81
N ASN A 8 -4.46 6.30 -10.13
CA ASN A 8 -3.20 5.75 -9.61
C ASN A 8 -3.15 5.69 -8.06
N ILE A 9 -4.26 5.25 -7.46
CA ILE A 9 -4.46 5.18 -6.01
C ILE A 9 -4.78 3.73 -5.60
N LEU A 10 -4.13 3.25 -4.54
CA LEU A 10 -4.45 1.95 -3.94
C LEU A 10 -5.23 2.16 -2.65
N ASN A 11 -6.48 1.70 -2.66
CA ASN A 11 -7.38 1.74 -1.51
C ASN A 11 -7.30 0.42 -0.75
N TRP A 12 -6.83 0.50 0.50
CA TRP A 12 -6.75 -0.64 1.40
C TRP A 12 -7.64 -0.44 2.61
N GLU A 13 -8.85 -1.00 2.56
CA GLU A 13 -9.72 -1.11 3.71
C GLU A 13 -9.13 -2.10 4.72
N VAL A 14 -8.83 -1.63 5.92
CA VAL A 14 -8.21 -2.38 7.02
C VAL A 14 -9.25 -2.76 8.08
N SER A 15 -10.25 -1.91 8.29
CA SER A 15 -11.36 -2.19 9.19
C SER A 15 -12.63 -1.45 8.78
N ARG A 16 -13.78 -1.86 9.32
CA ARG A 16 -15.06 -1.18 9.10
C ARG A 16 -15.33 -0.18 10.22
N GLY A 17 -15.87 0.98 9.87
CA GLY A 17 -16.26 2.01 10.85
C GLY A 17 -16.44 3.38 10.22
N GLN A 18 -16.74 4.37 11.07
CA GLN A 18 -16.83 5.76 10.65
C GLN A 18 -15.46 6.42 10.68
N ILE A 19 -15.09 7.06 9.57
CA ILE A 19 -13.90 7.91 9.44
C ILE A 19 -14.19 9.22 10.18
N ASP A 20 -13.26 9.62 11.05
CA ASP A 20 -13.36 10.84 11.85
C ASP A 20 -12.33 11.87 11.41
N HIS A 21 -11.09 11.44 11.20
CA HIS A 21 -10.01 12.27 10.68
C HIS A 21 -9.02 11.46 9.86
N THR A 22 -8.15 12.18 9.18
CA THR A 22 -7.18 11.62 8.24
C THR A 22 -5.77 12.05 8.65
N ILE A 23 -4.81 11.14 8.49
CA ILE A 23 -3.40 11.38 8.76
C ILE A 23 -2.66 11.25 7.43
N GLU A 24 -2.03 12.33 7.00
CA GLU A 24 -1.23 12.37 5.78
C GLU A 24 0.25 12.14 6.10
N LEU A 25 0.84 11.14 5.45
CA LEU A 25 2.24 10.75 5.62
C LEU A 25 2.87 10.55 4.23
N GLY A 26 3.38 11.64 3.65
CA GLY A 26 3.98 11.60 2.32
C GLY A 26 2.94 11.19 1.27
N ASN A 27 3.12 10.03 0.65
CA ASN A 27 2.19 9.47 -0.34
C ASN A 27 1.13 8.54 0.28
N PHE A 28 1.02 8.49 1.61
CA PHE A 28 0.01 7.70 2.31
C PHE A 28 -1.02 8.61 2.96
N ILE A 29 -2.29 8.24 2.81
CA ILE A 29 -3.42 8.87 3.48
C ILE A 29 -4.06 7.80 4.36
N ILE A 30 -4.03 7.99 5.68
CA ILE A 30 -4.59 7.04 6.64
C ILE A 30 -5.86 7.63 7.23
N HIS A 31 -6.99 7.06 6.87
CA HIS A 31 -8.29 7.37 7.45
C HIS A 31 -8.45 6.61 8.76
N VAL A 32 -8.68 7.35 9.84
CA VAL A 32 -8.80 6.78 11.19
C VAL A 32 -10.14 7.14 11.82
N SER A 33 -10.61 6.26 12.69
CA SER A 33 -11.74 6.53 13.58
C SER A 33 -11.36 7.52 14.67
N LYS A 34 -12.37 8.04 15.39
CA LYS A 34 -12.20 8.85 16.59
C LYS A 34 -11.34 8.18 17.67
N ALA A 35 -11.34 6.84 17.70
CA ALA A 35 -10.51 6.03 18.59
C ALA A 35 -9.08 5.78 18.06
N LYS A 36 -8.65 6.51 17.02
CA LYS A 36 -7.36 6.36 16.32
C LYS A 36 -7.13 4.99 15.69
N LYS A 37 -8.18 4.19 15.49
CA LYS A 37 -8.07 2.93 14.75
C LYS A 37 -8.10 3.21 13.25
N PRO A 38 -7.15 2.66 12.46
CA PRO A 38 -7.15 2.80 11.01
C PRO A 38 -8.31 2.04 10.37
N ILE A 39 -8.99 2.69 9.44
CA ILE A 39 -10.15 2.18 8.71
C ILE A 39 -9.77 1.94 7.26
N LEU A 40 -9.21 2.95 6.60
CA LEU A 40 -8.82 2.92 5.20
C LEU A 40 -7.44 3.54 5.06
N ILE A 41 -6.59 2.93 4.25
CA ILE A 41 -5.30 3.47 3.85
C ILE A 41 -5.35 3.68 2.35
N GLU A 42 -5.07 4.88 1.90
CA GLU A 42 -4.90 5.21 0.48
C GLU A 42 -3.43 5.46 0.21
N ILE A 43 -2.91 4.80 -0.82
CA ILE A 43 -1.53 4.97 -1.26
C ILE A 43 -1.58 5.70 -2.59
N LEU A 44 -1.11 6.94 -2.59
CA LEU A 44 -0.94 7.75 -3.78
C LEU A 44 0.29 7.27 -4.57
N GLU A 45 0.25 7.48 -5.88
CA GLU A 45 1.25 6.97 -6.82
C GLU A 45 1.46 5.45 -6.69
N ALA A 46 0.36 4.71 -6.50
CA ALA A 46 0.42 3.29 -6.18
C ALA A 46 1.15 2.44 -7.22
N SER A 47 1.24 2.87 -8.48
CA SER A 47 2.08 2.25 -9.51
C SER A 47 3.57 2.18 -9.13
N LYS A 48 4.11 3.19 -8.43
CA LYS A 48 5.47 3.18 -7.88
C LYS A 48 5.62 2.16 -6.75
N PHE A 49 4.55 1.89 -6.01
CA PHE A 49 4.54 0.93 -4.91
C PHE A 49 4.39 -0.51 -5.43
N ILE A 50 3.46 -0.75 -6.35
CA ILE A 50 3.20 -2.06 -6.98
C ILE A 50 4.41 -2.49 -7.81
N GLY A 51 4.98 -1.60 -8.62
CA GLY A 51 6.16 -1.92 -9.43
C GLY A 51 7.40 -2.28 -8.59
N GLN A 52 7.52 -1.74 -7.38
CA GLN A 52 8.56 -2.14 -6.44
C GLN A 52 8.25 -3.49 -5.77
N PHE A 53 6.99 -3.78 -5.44
CA PHE A 53 6.59 -5.06 -4.89
C PHE A 53 6.84 -6.23 -5.87
N ASP A 54 6.55 -6.02 -7.17
CA ASP A 54 6.87 -7.01 -8.20
C ASP A 54 8.37 -7.17 -8.43
N LYS A 55 9.14 -6.06 -8.38
CA LYS A 55 10.61 -6.16 -8.41
C LYS A 55 11.16 -6.96 -7.23
N LEU A 56 10.64 -6.78 -6.02
CA LEU A 56 11.06 -7.54 -4.83
C LEU A 56 10.72 -9.03 -4.94
N LYS A 57 9.59 -9.40 -5.55
CA LYS A 57 9.29 -10.82 -5.85
C LYS A 57 10.26 -11.44 -6.85
N ASN A 58 10.72 -10.67 -7.84
CA ASN A 58 11.69 -11.13 -8.82
C ASN A 58 13.11 -11.23 -8.22
N ILE A 59 13.51 -10.34 -7.32
CA ILE A 59 14.83 -10.42 -6.65
C ILE A 59 14.98 -11.72 -5.86
N LYS A 60 13.93 -12.18 -5.16
CA LYS A 60 13.95 -13.49 -4.48
C LYS A 60 14.16 -14.67 -5.43
N GLN A 61 13.70 -14.57 -6.69
CA GLN A 61 13.96 -15.60 -7.71
C GLN A 61 15.40 -15.53 -8.24
N ILE A 62 15.98 -14.33 -8.32
CA ILE A 62 17.37 -14.13 -8.73
C ILE A 62 18.34 -14.65 -7.66
N GLU A 63 18.07 -14.44 -6.37
CA GLU A 63 18.88 -15.02 -5.28
C GLU A 63 18.87 -16.55 -5.28
N GLN A 64 17.79 -17.19 -5.70
CA GLN A 64 17.70 -18.65 -5.84
C GLN A 64 18.40 -19.20 -7.10
N ALA A 65 18.68 -18.33 -8.09
CA ALA A 65 19.35 -18.69 -9.34
C ALA A 65 20.87 -18.45 -9.31
N LEU A 66 21.40 -17.84 -8.24
CA LEU A 66 22.83 -17.70 -8.04
C LEU A 66 23.36 -18.99 -7.37
N PRO A 67 24.33 -19.70 -7.98
CA PRO A 67 24.94 -20.86 -7.34
C PRO A 67 25.61 -20.40 -6.05
N ILE A 68 25.25 -21.05 -4.94
CA ILE A 68 25.92 -20.91 -3.65
C ILE A 68 27.39 -21.28 -3.90
N ASN A 69 28.29 -20.30 -3.79
CA ASN A 69 29.73 -20.49 -3.89
C ASN A 69 30.37 -20.40 -2.51
#